data_AF-A0A3B1AD01-F1
#
_entry.id   AF-A0A3B1AD01-F1
#
_cell.length_a   1.000
_cell.length_b   1.000
_cell.length_c   1.000
_cell.angle_alpha   90.00
_cell.angle_beta   90.00
_cell.angle_gamma   90.00
#
_symmetry.space_group_name_H-M   'P 1'
#
loop_
_entity.id
_entity.type
_entity.pdbx_description
1 polymer ?
#
loop_
_entity_poly.entity_id
_entity_poly.type
_entity_poly.pdbx_seq_one_letter_code
_entity_poly.pdbx_strand_id
1 'polypeptide(L)'
;MAKYSYFVRGSLTSVCMVCSRANCICTHPKGVVAYRLTYKDKNQKTRTVYIPSSGVKEVRKLILNYRKYRDITEMILNLNIKIFKESSRN
;
A
#
# COMPACT_ATOMS: atom_id res chain seq x y z
N MET A 1 10.78 -3.27 -19.03
CA MET A 1 10.67 -3.46 -17.57
C MET A 1 10.87 -2.11 -16.88
N ALA A 2 9.97 -1.70 -15.99
CA ALA A 2 10.09 -0.41 -15.30
C ALA A 2 11.18 -0.49 -14.21
N LYS A 3 12.23 0.31 -14.37
CA LYS A 3 13.52 0.28 -13.64
C LYS A 3 13.44 0.44 -12.10
N TYR A 4 12.25 0.70 -11.53
CA TYR A 4 12.06 1.05 -10.12
C TYR A 4 10.80 0.42 -9.48
N SER A 5 10.41 -0.79 -9.89
CA SER A 5 9.16 -1.43 -9.42
C SER A 5 9.25 -2.09 -8.03
N TYR A 6 10.08 -1.58 -7.11
CA TYR A 6 10.32 -2.23 -5.79
C TYR A 6 9.33 -1.82 -4.70
N PHE A 7 8.54 -0.78 -4.95
CA PHE A 7 7.65 -0.17 -3.97
C PHE A 7 6.28 0.13 -4.58
N VAL A 8 5.23 -0.12 -3.81
CA VAL A 8 3.87 0.29 -4.14
C VAL A 8 3.29 1.08 -2.97
N ARG A 9 3.02 2.38 -3.20
CA ARG A 9 2.29 3.22 -2.26
C ARG A 9 0.79 3.00 -2.44
N GLY A 10 0.18 2.22 -1.55
CA GLY A 10 -1.25 1.99 -1.60
C GLY A 10 -1.72 0.93 -0.62
N SER A 11 -2.97 0.52 -0.78
CA SER A 11 -3.59 -0.59 -0.04
C SER A 11 -4.16 -1.61 -1.01
N LEU A 12 -4.01 -2.89 -0.66
CA LEU A 12 -4.61 -3.99 -1.40
C LEU A 12 -5.76 -4.58 -0.58
N THR A 13 -6.94 -4.64 -1.16
CA THR A 13 -8.14 -5.22 -0.53
C THR A 13 -8.76 -6.29 -1.42
N SER A 14 -9.40 -7.27 -0.80
CA SER A 14 -10.24 -8.25 -1.50
C SER A 14 -11.70 -7.87 -1.35
N VAL A 15 -12.47 -8.02 -2.42
CA VAL A 15 -13.92 -7.81 -2.43
C VAL A 15 -14.60 -8.98 -3.10
N CYS A 16 -15.87 -9.20 -2.76
CA CYS A 16 -16.69 -10.14 -3.52
C CYS A 16 -16.87 -9.65 -4.96
N MET A 17 -16.69 -10.53 -5.96
CA MET A 17 -16.90 -10.16 -7.36
C MET A 17 -18.37 -9.83 -7.68
N VAL A 18 -19.31 -10.43 -6.95
CA VAL A 18 -20.75 -10.24 -7.18
C VAL A 18 -21.23 -8.92 -6.56
N CYS A 19 -21.12 -8.77 -5.23
CA CYS A 19 -21.62 -7.56 -4.57
C CYS A 19 -20.61 -6.41 -4.48
N SER A 20 -19.35 -6.60 -4.91
CA SER A 20 -18.30 -5.57 -4.85
C SER A 20 -17.97 -5.02 -3.46
N ARG A 21 -18.50 -5.64 -2.40
CA ARG A 21 -18.27 -5.28 -0.99
C ARG A 21 -17.10 -6.06 -0.40
N ALA A 22 -16.36 -5.43 0.50
CA ALA A 22 -15.34 -6.08 1.32
C ALA A 22 -15.97 -7.09 2.29
N ASN A 23 -17.07 -6.68 2.95
CA ASN A 23 -17.92 -7.55 3.75
C ASN A 23 -19.07 -8.04 2.87
N CYS A 24 -18.92 -9.25 2.35
CA CYS A 24 -19.89 -9.85 1.42
C CYS A 24 -21.26 -10.05 2.08
N ILE A 25 -22.32 -9.67 1.37
CA ILE A 25 -23.73 -9.86 1.79
C ILE A 25 -24.45 -10.94 0.97
N CYS A 26 -23.75 -11.60 0.04
CA CYS A 26 -24.36 -12.58 -0.85
C CYS A 26 -24.73 -13.86 -0.10
N THR A 27 -25.91 -14.40 -0.39
CA THR A 27 -26.48 -15.63 0.19
C THR A 27 -25.93 -16.91 -0.45
N HIS A 28 -25.42 -16.83 -1.68
CA HIS A 28 -24.88 -17.96 -2.47
C HIS A 28 -23.35 -17.80 -2.66
N PRO A 29 -22.61 -18.83 -3.15
CA PRO A 29 -21.29 -19.16 -2.64
C PRO A 29 -20.29 -18.01 -2.76
N LYS A 30 -19.63 -17.75 -1.63
CA LYS A 30 -18.58 -16.73 -1.39
C LYS A 30 -17.27 -16.99 -2.15
N GLY A 31 -17.33 -17.65 -3.31
CA GLY A 31 -16.16 -18.28 -3.92
C GLY A 31 -15.22 -17.31 -4.61
N VAL A 32 -15.76 -16.30 -5.30
CA VAL A 32 -14.96 -15.50 -6.22
C VAL A 32 -14.69 -14.10 -5.69
N VAL A 33 -13.42 -13.85 -5.40
CA VAL A 33 -12.91 -12.57 -4.90
C VAL A 33 -12.13 -11.84 -5.99
N ALA A 34 -12.35 -10.53 -6.09
CA ALA A 34 -11.53 -9.62 -6.86
C ALA A 34 -10.58 -8.87 -5.92
N TYR A 35 -9.37 -8.60 -6.38
CA TYR A 35 -8.40 -7.82 -5.62
C TYR A 35 -8.32 -6.41 -6.20
N ARG A 36 -8.37 -5.41 -5.32
CA ARG A 36 -8.32 -3.98 -5.65
C ARG A 36 -7.08 -3.36 -5.03
N LEU A 37 -6.26 -2.72 -5.85
CA LEU A 37 -5.18 -1.85 -5.39
C LEU A 37 -5.69 -0.41 -5.44
N THR A 38 -5.75 0.24 -4.27
CA THR A 38 -6.09 1.65 -4.15
C THR A 38 -4.84 2.47 -3.86
N TYR A 39 -4.59 3.52 -4.64
CA TYR A 39 -3.42 4.38 -4.51
C TYR A 39 -3.76 5.84 -4.80
N LYS A 40 -2.82 6.74 -4.45
CA LYS A 40 -2.89 8.17 -4.77
C LYS A 40 -2.04 8.44 -6.01
N ASP A 41 -2.65 9.06 -7.03
CA ASP A 41 -1.90 9.48 -8.21
C ASP A 41 -1.04 10.73 -7.94
N LYS A 42 -0.32 11.20 -8.97
CA LYS A 42 0.54 12.39 -8.87
C LYS A 42 -0.20 13.65 -8.41
N ASN A 43 -1.51 13.72 -8.66
CA ASN A 43 -2.40 14.83 -8.29
C ASN A 43 -3.14 14.57 -6.95
N GLN A 44 -2.69 13.59 -6.16
CA GLN A 44 -3.34 13.15 -4.92
C GLN A 44 -4.79 12.66 -5.09
N LYS A 45 -5.21 12.32 -6.32
CA LYS A 45 -6.53 11.72 -6.56
C LYS A 45 -6.47 10.24 -6.23
N THR A 46 -7.53 9.73 -5.60
CA THR A 46 -7.65 8.30 -5.27
C THR A 46 -7.97 7.52 -6.54
N ARG A 47 -7.16 6.52 -6.86
CA ARG A 47 -7.35 5.60 -7.97
C ARG A 47 -7.44 4.18 -7.45
N THR A 48 -8.29 3.38 -8.07
CA THR A 48 -8.46 1.97 -7.74
C THR A 48 -8.35 1.15 -9.01
N VAL A 49 -7.49 0.13 -9.00
CA VAL A 49 -7.30 -0.80 -10.13
C VAL A 49 -7.49 -2.23 -9.66
N TYR A 50 -7.98 -3.08 -10.55
CA TYR A 50 -8.11 -4.51 -10.28
C TYR A 50 -6.79 -5.23 -10.55
N ILE A 51 -6.44 -6.16 -9.66
CA ILE A 51 -5.23 -6.95 -9.73
C ILE A 51 -5.62 -8.42 -9.92
N PRO A 52 -5.02 -9.15 -10.88
CA PRO A 52 -5.24 -10.58 -11.02
C PRO A 52 -4.70 -11.32 -9.78
N SER A 53 -5.31 -12.45 -9.44
CA SER A 53 -4.94 -13.26 -8.27
C SER A 53 -3.46 -13.65 -8.26
N SER A 54 -2.87 -13.93 -9.42
CA SER A 54 -1.45 -14.24 -9.59
C SER A 54 -0.50 -13.12 -9.15
N GLY A 55 -0.92 -11.85 -9.26
CA GLY A 55 -0.12 -10.68 -8.90
C GLY A 55 -0.23 -10.25 -7.43
N VAL A 56 -1.18 -10.82 -6.67
CA VAL A 56 -1.50 -10.39 -5.29
C VAL A 56 -0.31 -10.52 -4.36
N LYS A 57 0.41 -11.65 -4.43
CA LYS A 57 1.57 -11.91 -3.57
C LYS A 57 2.66 -10.87 -3.78
N GLU A 58 2.93 -10.54 -5.04
CA GLU A 58 3.94 -9.55 -5.39
C GLU A 58 3.52 -8.14 -4.92
N VAL A 59 2.29 -7.71 -5.24
CA VAL A 59 1.79 -6.39 -4.79
C VAL A 59 1.84 -6.26 -3.26
N ARG A 60 1.49 -7.30 -2.51
CA ARG A 60 1.62 -7.30 -1.04
C ARG A 60 3.06 -7.08 -0.59
N LYS A 61 4.03 -7.76 -1.21
CA LYS A 61 5.46 -7.57 -0.93
C LYS A 61 5.90 -6.14 -1.20
N LEU A 62 5.49 -5.55 -2.33
CA LEU A 62 5.85 -4.18 -2.70
C LEU A 62 5.22 -3.13 -1.76
N ILE A 63 4.00 -3.36 -1.27
CA ILE A 63 3.36 -2.52 -0.24
C ILE A 63 4.14 -2.61 1.08
N LEU A 64 4.56 -3.81 1.50
CA LEU A 64 5.36 -3.99 2.71
C LEU A 64 6.72 -3.29 2.60
N ASN A 65 7.39 -3.40 1.45
CA ASN A 65 8.63 -2.69 1.19
C ASN A 65 8.45 -1.18 1.33
N TYR A 66 7.35 -0.63 0.79
CA TYR A 66 7.06 0.80 0.90
C TYR A 66 6.84 1.24 2.35
N ARG A 67 6.15 0.42 3.16
CA ARG A 67 5.98 0.68 4.61
C ARG A 67 7.32 0.74 5.32
N LYS A 68 8.17 -0.29 5.14
CA LYS A 68 9.51 -0.32 5.74
C LYS A 68 10.36 0.88 5.35
N TYR A 69 10.35 1.24 4.06
CA TYR A 69 11.04 2.44 3.58
C TYR A 69 10.57 3.72 4.28
N ARG A 70 9.25 3.89 4.42
CA ARG A 70 8.67 5.04 5.11
C ARG A 70 9.11 5.09 6.57
N ASP A 71 9.03 3.97 7.28
CA ASP A 71 9.38 3.88 8.70
C ASP A 71 10.86 4.22 8.92
N ILE A 72 11.76 3.69 8.08
CA ILE A 72 13.21 4.01 8.13
C ILE A 72 13.45 5.50 7.84
N THR A 73 12.78 6.05 6.84
CA THR A 73 12.93 7.48 6.48
C THR A 73 12.49 8.39 7.63
N GLU A 74 11.38 8.05 8.29
CA GLU A 74 10.88 8.76 9.46
C GLU A 74 11.83 8.65 10.65
N MET A 75 12.41 7.47 10.88
CA MET A 75 13.43 7.28 11.90
C MET A 75 14.67 8.16 11.65
N ILE A 76 15.18 8.19 10.41
CA ILE A 76 16.32 9.04 10.03
C ILE A 76 16.00 10.52 10.26
N LEU A 77 14.81 10.98 9.86
CA LEU A 77 14.36 12.35 10.09
C LEU A 77 14.35 12.69 11.58
N ASN A 78 13.76 11.83 12.40
CA ASN A 78 13.66 12.03 13.85
C ASN A 78 15.03 12.05 14.53
N LEU A 79 15.95 11.17 14.09
CA LEU A 79 17.35 11.17 14.56
C LEU A 79 18.06 12.48 14.21
N ASN A 80 17.91 12.97 12.98
CA ASN A 80 18.48 14.25 12.58
C ASN A 80 17.93 15.41 13.41
N ILE A 81 16.60 15.46 13.64
CA ILE A 81 15.99 16.47 14.51
C ILE A 81 16.59 16.43 15.92
N LYS A 82 16.81 15.22 16.47
CA LYS A 82 17.42 15.05 17.79
C LYS A 82 18.85 15.60 17.82
N ILE A 83 19.67 15.24 16.85
CA ILE A 83 21.05 15.72 16.71
C ILE A 83 21.07 17.26 16.64
N PHE A 84 20.23 17.87 15.79
CA PHE A 84 20.18 19.33 15.68
C PHE A 84 19.77 20.01 17.00
N LYS A 85 18.78 19.47 17.72
CA LYS A 85 18.36 20.00 19.02
C LYS A 85 19.46 19.92 20.08
N GLU A 86 20.28 18.88 20.05
CA GLU A 86 21.42 18.71 20.96
C GLU A 86 22.56 19.67 20.58
N SER A 87 22.87 19.80 19.29
CA SER A 87 23.91 20.72 18.80
C SER A 87 23.58 22.20 19.01
N SER A 88 22.30 22.61 19.03
CA SER A 88 21.91 24.01 19.28
C SER A 88 21.83 24.39 20.77
N ARG A 89 22.01 23.44 21.69
CA ARG A 89 22.02 23.69 23.14
C ARG A 89 23.42 23.89 23.72
N ASN A 90 24.45 23.62 22.93
CA ASN A 90 25.85 23.95 23.20
C ASN A 90 26.24 25.20 22.41
#